data_AF-A0A966W963-F1
#
_entry.id   AF-A0A966W963-F1
#
_cell.length_a   1.000
_cell.length_b   1.000
_cell.length_c   1.000
_cell.angle_alpha   90.00
_cell.angle_beta   90.00
_cell.angle_gamma   90.00
#
_symmetry.space_group_name_H-M   'P 1'
#
loop_
_entity.id
_entity.type
_entity.pdbx_description
1 polymer ?
#
loop_
_entity_poly.entity_id
_entity_poly.type
_entity_poly.pdbx_seq_one_letter_code
_entity_poly.pdbx_strand_id
1 'polypeptide(L)'
;MVQADLRLLCQAPGVGKRTAERLSVELRTRLQERFGAALALAPADDLELTERGSGAPAAGLRDELQLTLTALGYEPLEINRALRAVAQLGQAPAGDGEAWLRESLRWLSRGEAA
;
A
#
# COMPACT_ATOMS: atom_id res chain seq x y z
N MET A 1 -10.89 -2.06 7.75
CA MET A 1 -11.44 -0.95 8.56
C MET A 1 -10.34 -0.39 9.44
N VAL A 2 -10.12 0.93 9.47
CA VAL A 2 -9.15 1.57 10.37
C VAL A 2 -9.73 1.58 11.79
N GLN A 3 -9.16 0.80 12.69
CA GLN A 3 -9.52 0.79 14.12
C GLN A 3 -8.49 1.59 14.93
N ALA A 4 -8.98 2.45 15.82
CA ALA A 4 -8.12 3.23 16.71
C ALA A 4 -8.11 2.61 18.11
N ASP A 5 -6.91 2.38 18.66
CA ASP A 5 -6.74 1.93 20.05
C ASP A 5 -6.42 3.11 20.97
N LEU A 6 -7.43 3.53 21.73
CA LEU A 6 -7.30 4.63 22.69
C LEU A 6 -6.35 4.31 23.84
N ARG A 7 -6.24 3.05 24.27
CA ARG A 7 -5.35 2.67 25.37
C ARG A 7 -3.90 2.82 24.94
N LEU A 8 -3.60 2.39 23.73
CA LEU A 8 -2.27 2.53 23.15
C LEU A 8 -1.89 4.01 22.99
N LEU A 9 -2.81 4.83 22.48
CA LEU A 9 -2.58 6.28 22.34
C LEU A 9 -2.33 6.97 23.70
N CYS A 10 -2.99 6.55 24.77
CA CYS A 10 -2.78 7.11 26.11
C CYS A 10 -1.46 6.71 26.77
N GLN A 11 -0.72 5.72 26.23
CA GLN A 11 0.58 5.34 26.77
C GLN A 11 1.69 6.33 26.39
N ALA A 12 1.44 7.18 25.37
CA ALA A 12 2.39 8.21 24.98
C ALA A 12 2.49 9.31 26.07
N PRO A 13 3.71 9.73 26.45
CA PRO A 13 3.88 10.76 27.47
C PRO A 13 3.22 12.07 27.03
N GLY A 14 2.36 12.64 27.89
CA GLY A 14 1.60 13.86 27.60
C GLY A 14 0.28 13.65 26.84
N VAL A 15 -0.09 12.41 26.50
CA VAL A 15 -1.37 12.10 25.85
C VAL A 15 -2.36 11.54 26.87
N GLY A 16 -3.25 12.41 27.37
CA GLY A 16 -4.38 12.00 28.21
C GLY A 16 -5.57 11.48 27.42
N LYS A 17 -6.59 10.95 28.12
CA LYS A 17 -7.82 10.38 27.53
C LYS A 17 -8.48 11.28 26.48
N ARG A 18 -8.70 12.56 26.82
CA ARG A 18 -9.34 13.55 25.93
C ARG A 18 -8.49 13.85 24.68
N THR A 19 -7.16 13.83 24.83
CA THR A 19 -6.22 14.03 23.71
C THR A 19 -6.22 12.80 22.81
N ALA A 20 -6.18 11.60 23.37
CA ALA A 20 -6.27 10.35 22.62
C ALA A 20 -7.59 10.22 21.84
N GLU A 21 -8.72 10.60 22.45
CA GLU A 21 -10.02 10.64 21.78
C GLU A 21 -9.99 11.57 20.55
N ARG A 22 -9.48 12.79 20.70
CA ARG A 22 -9.35 13.74 19.58
C ARG A 22 -8.44 13.21 18.48
N LEU A 23 -7.26 12.70 18.86
CA LEU A 23 -6.29 12.11 17.92
C LEU A 23 -6.90 10.93 17.16
N SER A 24 -7.68 10.08 17.82
CA SER A 24 -8.28 8.90 17.19
C SER A 24 -9.25 9.23 16.04
N VAL A 25 -9.96 10.35 16.15
CA VAL A 25 -10.89 10.83 15.13
C VAL A 25 -10.10 11.51 14.01
N GLU A 26 -9.22 12.44 14.37
CA GLU A 26 -8.46 13.23 13.40
C GLU A 26 -7.55 12.35 12.54
N LEU A 27 -6.83 11.40 13.16
CA LEU A 27 -5.96 10.47 12.45
C LEU A 27 -6.75 9.52 11.57
N ARG A 28 -7.93 9.07 12.01
CA ARG A 28 -8.81 8.21 11.19
C ARG A 28 -9.25 8.94 9.93
N THR A 29 -9.71 10.18 10.06
CA THR A 29 -10.14 11.00 8.92
C THR A 29 -8.96 11.24 7.97
N ARG A 30 -7.80 11.68 8.48
CA ARG A 30 -6.60 11.89 7.66
C ARG A 30 -6.12 10.60 6.98
N LEU A 31 -6.22 9.45 7.65
CA LEU A 31 -5.91 8.16 7.04
C LEU A 31 -6.91 7.80 5.94
N GLN A 32 -8.20 8.02 6.17
CA GLN A 32 -9.24 7.76 5.17
C GLN A 32 -9.13 8.71 3.97
N GLU A 33 -8.72 9.95 4.15
CA GLU A 33 -8.50 10.89 3.04
C GLU A 33 -7.26 10.50 2.23
N ARG A 34 -6.15 10.21 2.90
CA ARG A 34 -4.87 9.89 2.24
C ARG A 34 -4.80 8.46 1.71
N PHE A 35 -5.52 7.54 2.33
CA PHE A 35 -5.45 6.11 2.05
C PHE A 35 -6.83 5.48 1.82
N GLY A 36 -7.93 6.23 1.74
CA GLY A 36 -9.28 5.67 1.57
C GLY A 36 -9.45 4.86 0.29
N ALA A 37 -8.83 5.31 -0.81
CA ALA A 37 -8.73 4.52 -2.04
C ALA A 37 -7.83 3.27 -1.87
N ALA A 38 -6.80 3.35 -1.01
CA ALA A 38 -5.89 2.24 -0.72
C ALA A 38 -6.48 1.20 0.27
N LEU A 39 -7.35 1.63 1.20
CA LEU A 39 -8.03 0.81 2.20
C LEU A 39 -9.31 0.15 1.67
N ALA A 40 -9.95 0.73 0.64
CA ALA A 40 -11.06 0.09 -0.06
C ALA A 40 -10.61 -1.11 -0.93
N LEU A 41 -9.33 -1.12 -1.34
CA LEU A 41 -8.68 -2.21 -2.08
C LEU A 41 -7.85 -3.15 -1.19
N ALA A 42 -7.81 -2.92 0.12
CA ALA A 42 -7.10 -3.76 1.07
C ALA A 42 -8.11 -4.52 1.97
N PRO A 43 -8.28 -5.84 1.78
CA PRO A 43 -8.58 -6.68 2.93
C PRO A 43 -7.43 -6.51 3.94
N ALA A 44 -7.75 -6.61 5.22
CA ALA A 44 -6.92 -6.21 6.36
C ALA A 44 -5.65 -7.06 6.61
N ASP A 45 -5.06 -7.67 5.58
CA ASP A 45 -3.91 -8.59 5.68
C ASP A 45 -2.55 -7.91 5.43
N ASP A 46 -2.44 -6.61 5.70
CA ASP A 46 -1.23 -5.83 5.37
C ASP A 46 -0.08 -5.97 6.37
N LEU A 47 0.10 -7.16 6.95
CA LEU A 47 1.39 -7.56 7.53
C LEU A 47 1.95 -8.85 6.93
N GLU A 48 1.23 -9.51 6.03
CA GLU A 48 1.76 -10.72 5.41
C GLU A 48 1.39 -10.71 3.93
N LEU A 49 2.35 -10.32 3.10
CA LEU A 49 2.41 -10.73 1.71
C LEU A 49 2.67 -12.25 1.65
N THR A 50 1.80 -13.05 2.25
CA THR A 50 1.84 -14.50 2.14
C THR A 50 1.15 -14.86 0.83
N GLU A 51 1.93 -14.92 -0.25
CA GLU A 51 1.96 -16.05 -1.20
C GLU A 51 0.60 -16.70 -1.58
N ARG A 52 -0.50 -15.95 -1.65
CA ARG A 52 -1.84 -16.50 -1.89
C ARG A 52 -2.67 -15.63 -2.82
N GLY A 53 -2.09 -15.34 -3.98
CA GLY A 53 -2.82 -14.91 -5.16
C GLY A 53 -2.12 -15.48 -6.37
N SER A 54 -2.80 -16.33 -7.14
CA SER A 54 -2.35 -16.81 -8.44
C SER A 54 -2.16 -15.61 -9.37
N GLY A 55 -0.94 -15.05 -9.43
CA GLY A 55 -0.65 -13.84 -10.19
C GLY A 55 0.28 -12.82 -9.54
N ALA A 56 0.88 -13.10 -8.37
CA ALA A 56 1.96 -12.26 -7.83
C ALA A 56 3.30 -12.51 -8.56
N PRO A 57 4.19 -11.51 -8.69
CA PRO A 57 5.53 -11.74 -9.22
C PRO A 57 6.30 -12.62 -8.25
N ALA A 58 7.22 -13.46 -8.76
CA ALA A 58 8.11 -14.24 -7.91
C ALA A 58 8.89 -13.32 -6.94
N ALA A 59 9.21 -13.81 -5.74
CA ALA A 59 9.84 -12.98 -4.69
C ALA A 59 11.10 -12.24 -5.20
N GLY A 60 12.00 -12.92 -5.92
CA GLY A 60 13.19 -12.27 -6.49
C GLY A 60 12.85 -11.20 -7.54
N LEU A 61 11.82 -11.42 -8.35
CA LEU A 61 11.36 -10.45 -9.33
C LEU A 61 10.73 -9.22 -8.67
N ARG A 62 10.01 -9.42 -7.56
CA ARG A 62 9.43 -8.32 -6.79
C ARG A 62 10.50 -7.35 -6.29
N ASP A 63 11.61 -7.87 -5.77
CA ASP A 63 12.70 -7.06 -5.23
C ASP A 63 13.38 -6.24 -6.34
N GLU A 64 13.60 -6.86 -7.51
CA GLU A 64 14.15 -6.17 -8.69
C GLU A 64 13.23 -5.03 -9.17
N LEU A 65 11.92 -5.26 -9.21
CA LEU A 65 10.93 -4.24 -9.57
C LEU A 65 10.90 -3.11 -8.55
N GLN A 66 10.98 -3.41 -7.25
CA GLN A 66 11.04 -2.40 -6.21
C GLN A 66 12.29 -1.53 -6.34
N LEU A 67 13.46 -2.13 -6.53
CA LEU A 67 14.72 -1.40 -6.71
C LEU A 67 14.65 -0.48 -7.94
N THR A 68 14.16 -1.01 -9.06
CA THR A 68 14.07 -0.28 -10.33
C THR A 68 13.10 0.89 -10.23
N LEU A 69 11.89 0.68 -9.72
CA LEU A 69 10.89 1.74 -9.58
C LEU A 69 11.34 2.80 -8.55
N THR A 70 12.05 2.40 -7.50
CA THR A 70 12.65 3.35 -6.55
C THR A 70 13.72 4.20 -7.22
N ALA A 71 14.57 3.61 -8.07
CA ALA A 71 15.59 4.34 -8.83
C ALA A 71 14.98 5.33 -9.85
N LEU A 72 13.75 5.09 -10.30
CA LEU A 72 12.97 6.03 -11.13
C LEU A 72 12.30 7.16 -10.32
N GLY A 73 12.37 7.11 -8.98
CA GLY A 73 11.86 8.14 -8.09
C GLY A 73 10.46 7.87 -7.52
N TYR A 74 9.92 6.66 -7.67
CA TYR A 74 8.63 6.31 -7.07
C TYR A 74 8.76 5.94 -5.60
N GLU A 75 7.77 6.33 -4.79
CA GLU A 75 7.76 6.02 -3.37
C GLU A 75 7.40 4.53 -3.11
N PRO A 76 7.92 3.91 -2.04
CA PRO A 76 7.66 2.49 -1.73
C PRO A 76 6.16 2.13 -1.65
N LEU A 77 5.33 3.08 -1.19
CA LEU A 77 3.88 2.90 -1.12
C LEU A 77 3.23 2.86 -2.51
N GLU A 78 3.70 3.69 -3.43
CA GLU A 78 3.18 3.76 -4.81
C GLU A 78 3.55 2.50 -5.58
N ILE A 79 4.80 2.05 -5.41
CA ILE A 79 5.30 0.80 -5.99
C ILE A 79 4.46 -0.39 -5.54
N ASN A 80 4.23 -0.53 -4.23
CA ASN A 80 3.45 -1.64 -3.71
C ASN A 80 2.00 -1.62 -4.20
N ARG A 81 1.41 -0.44 -4.44
CA ARG A 81 0.07 -0.31 -5.02
C ARG A 81 0.05 -0.72 -6.49
N ALA A 82 1.01 -0.27 -7.28
CA ALA A 82 1.12 -0.61 -8.69
C ALA A 82 1.25 -2.13 -8.88
N LEU A 83 2.16 -2.77 -8.13
CA LEU A 83 2.35 -4.22 -8.18
C LEU A 83 1.07 -4.98 -7.79
N ARG A 84 0.34 -4.53 -6.76
CA ARG A 84 -0.94 -5.16 -6.40
C ARG A 84 -2.01 -5.00 -7.48
N ALA A 85 -2.13 -3.82 -8.06
CA ALA A 85 -3.10 -3.57 -9.11
C ALA A 85 -2.82 -4.43 -10.35
N VAL A 86 -1.57 -4.53 -10.77
CA VAL A 86 -1.15 -5.38 -11.89
C VAL A 86 -1.42 -6.86 -11.58
N ALA A 87 -1.16 -7.32 -10.35
CA ALA A 87 -1.47 -8.67 -9.90
C ALA A 87 -2.97 -8.99 -9.97
N GLN A 88 -3.81 -8.08 -9.47
CA GLN A 88 -5.27 -8.28 -9.45
C GLN A 88 -5.88 -8.28 -10.86
N LEU A 89 -5.33 -7.46 -11.76
CA LEU A 89 -5.80 -7.38 -13.13
C LEU A 89 -5.28 -8.54 -14.01
N GLY A 90 -4.36 -9.36 -13.50
CA GLY A 90 -3.72 -10.45 -14.25
C GLY A 90 -2.98 -9.94 -15.50
N GLN A 91 -2.47 -8.71 -15.44
CA GLN A 91 -1.92 -8.00 -16.60
C GLN A 91 -0.48 -8.41 -16.94
N ALA A 92 0.21 -9.11 -16.03
CA ALA A 92 1.57 -9.58 -16.24
C ALA A 92 1.74 -11.04 -15.77
N PRO A 93 2.38 -11.92 -16.56
CA PRO A 93 2.70 -13.27 -16.12
C PRO A 93 3.79 -13.25 -15.04
N ALA A 94 3.74 -14.17 -14.09
CA ALA A 94 4.58 -14.17 -12.87
C ALA A 94 6.10 -14.22 -13.13
N GLY A 95 6.52 -14.70 -14.31
CA GLY A 95 7.94 -14.84 -14.69
C GLY A 95 8.48 -13.76 -15.63
N ASP A 96 7.68 -12.77 -16.00
CA ASP A 96 8.07 -11.74 -16.97
C ASP A 96 8.26 -10.37 -16.30
N GLY A 97 9.47 -10.11 -15.84
CA GLY A 97 9.79 -8.86 -15.15
C GLY A 97 9.58 -7.60 -15.97
N GLU A 98 9.81 -7.67 -17.28
CA GLU A 98 9.62 -6.52 -18.15
C GLU A 98 8.13 -6.20 -18.29
N ALA A 99 7.27 -7.22 -18.43
CA ALA A 99 5.82 -7.03 -18.45
C ALA A 99 5.31 -6.40 -17.14
N TRP A 100 5.82 -6.87 -15.99
CA TRP A 100 5.50 -6.29 -14.69
C TRP A 100 5.91 -4.83 -14.57
N LEU A 101 7.13 -4.49 -15.01
CA LEU A 101 7.63 -3.12 -14.97
C LEU A 101 6.76 -2.20 -15.84
N ARG A 102 6.47 -2.62 -17.08
CA ARG A 102 5.67 -1.85 -18.04
C ARG A 102 4.25 -1.59 -17.54
N GLU A 103 3.57 -2.61 -17.03
CA GLU A 103 2.21 -2.47 -16.51
C GLU A 103 2.19 -1.67 -15.21
N SER A 104 3.21 -1.79 -14.36
CA SER A 104 3.34 -0.97 -13.15
C SER A 104 3.51 0.51 -13.49
N LEU A 105 4.41 0.84 -14.44
CA LEU A 105 4.60 2.22 -14.90
C LEU A 105 3.35 2.78 -15.58
N ARG A 106 2.66 1.96 -16.39
CA ARG A 106 1.38 2.33 -17.00
C ARG A 106 0.29 2.57 -15.96
N TRP A 107 0.30 1.83 -14.85
CA TRP A 107 -0.61 2.07 -13.74
C TRP A 107 -0.28 3.37 -13.00
N LEU A 108 1.00 3.61 -12.71
CA LEU A 108 1.48 4.81 -12.02
C LEU A 108 1.18 6.09 -12.83
N SER A 109 1.39 6.08 -14.15
CA SER A 109 1.12 7.25 -15.01
C SER A 109 -0.36 7.61 -15.12
N ARG A 110 -1.28 6.67 -14.85
CA ARG A 110 -2.72 6.95 -14.75
C ARG A 110 -3.09 7.60 -13.42
N GLY A 111 -2.30 7.40 -12.37
CA GLY A 111 -2.52 7.95 -11.04
C GLY A 111 -2.00 9.38 -10.85
N GLU A 112 -0.91 9.76 -11.54
CA GLU A 112 -0.42 11.15 -11.56
C GLU A 112 -1.33 12.13 -12.33
N ALA A 113 -2.22 11.61 -13.19
CA ALA A 113 -3.10 12.40 -14.04
C ALA A 113 -4.48 12.72 -13.42
N ALA A 114 -4.69 12.41 -12.14
CA ALA A 114 -5.94 12.60 -11.40
C ALA A 114 -5.72 13.44 -10.13
#